data_AF-A0A6G3WLZ2-F1
#
_entry.id   AF-A0A6G3WLZ2-F1
#
_cell.length_a   1.000
_cell.length_b   1.000
_cell.length_c   1.000
_cell.angle_alpha   90.00
_cell.angle_beta   90.00
_cell.angle_gamma   90.00
#
_symmetry.space_group_name_H-M   'P 1'
#
loop_
_entity.id
_entity.type
_entity.pdbx_description
1 polymer ?
#
loop_
_entity_poly.entity_id
_entity_poly.type
_entity_poly.pdbx_seq_one_letter_code
_entity_poly.pdbx_strand_id
1 'polypeptide(L)'
;LDSHVRLAAPDRRNPPKIVRRSYGYSRGADEKGMIFSCFQRDPVQGFEAVQKRLAGEPMASYLLTVGGGYFFVPPRGDEWTGALSG
;
A
#
# COMPACT_ATOMS: atom_id res chain seq x y z
N LEU A 1 7.09 -20.37 -7.05
CA LEU A 1 6.48 -19.54 -8.14
C LEU A 1 5.75 -18.32 -7.57
N ASP A 2 6.04 -18.01 -6.32
CA ASP A 2 5.23 -17.36 -5.30
C ASP A 2 6.03 -16.27 -4.61
N SER A 3 7.09 -15.78 -5.27
CA SER A 3 7.88 -14.68 -4.74
C SER A 3 7.04 -13.40 -4.70
N HIS A 4 7.18 -12.65 -3.62
CA HIS A 4 6.45 -11.42 -3.36
C HIS A 4 6.41 -10.47 -4.57
N VAL A 5 7.58 -10.19 -5.15
CA VAL A 5 7.70 -9.26 -6.29
C VAL A 5 6.91 -9.75 -7.50
N ARG A 6 6.88 -11.07 -7.75
CA ARG A 6 6.15 -11.66 -8.88
C ARG A 6 4.64 -11.64 -8.64
N LEU A 7 4.19 -11.96 -7.43
CA LEU A 7 2.77 -11.91 -7.08
C LEU A 7 2.23 -10.47 -7.06
N ALA A 8 3.03 -9.52 -6.58
CA ALA A 8 2.68 -8.11 -6.56
C ALA A 8 2.53 -7.51 -7.98
N ALA A 9 3.42 -7.88 -8.91
CA ALA A 9 3.42 -7.39 -10.29
C ALA A 9 3.64 -8.54 -11.29
N PRO A 10 2.60 -9.35 -11.57
CA PRO A 10 2.73 -10.56 -12.39
C PRO A 10 3.03 -10.26 -13.86
N ASP A 11 2.47 -9.16 -14.41
CA ASP A 11 2.86 -8.63 -15.73
C ASP A 11 3.74 -7.39 -15.55
N ARG A 12 5.02 -7.52 -15.91
CA ARG A 12 5.99 -6.44 -15.84
C ARG A 12 5.71 -5.31 -16.84
N ARG A 13 4.95 -5.57 -17.91
CA ARG A 13 4.59 -4.55 -18.90
C ARG A 13 3.42 -3.69 -18.45
N ASN A 14 2.62 -4.20 -17.52
CA ASN A 14 1.47 -3.50 -16.96
C ASN A 14 1.45 -3.66 -15.43
N PRO A 15 2.44 -3.09 -14.71
CA PRO A 15 2.48 -3.18 -13.27
C PRO A 15 1.32 -2.40 -12.63
N PRO A 16 0.91 -2.75 -11.40
CA PRO A 16 -0.06 -1.97 -10.65
C PRO A 16 0.36 -0.49 -10.58
N LYS A 17 -0.61 0.41 -10.79
CA LYS A 17 -0.39 1.87 -10.81
C LYS A 17 -0.33 2.43 -9.39
N ILE A 18 0.66 1.98 -8.62
CA ILE A 18 0.91 2.40 -7.24
C ILE A 18 2.29 3.03 -7.13
N VAL A 19 2.38 4.15 -6.41
CA VAL A 19 3.65 4.77 -6.02
C VAL A 19 3.87 4.44 -4.54
N ARG A 20 4.84 3.58 -4.25
CA ARG A 20 5.19 3.21 -2.86
C ARG A 20 6.15 4.25 -2.27
N ARG A 21 5.86 4.73 -1.07
CA ARG A 21 6.68 5.68 -0.31
C ARG A 21 6.70 5.28 1.17
N SER A 22 7.28 4.11 1.42
CA SER A 22 7.33 3.49 2.73
C SER A 22 8.58 3.90 3.51
N TYR A 23 8.53 3.75 4.83
CA TYR A 23 9.62 4.07 5.76
C TYR A 23 9.87 2.92 6.71
N GLY A 24 11.14 2.57 6.96
CA GLY A 24 11.50 1.64 8.04
C GLY A 24 11.31 2.32 9.39
N TYR A 25 10.90 1.57 10.41
CA TYR A 25 10.83 2.06 11.79
C TYR A 25 11.50 1.10 12.77
N SER A 26 11.96 1.65 13.89
CA SER A 26 12.51 0.91 15.03
C SER A 26 12.08 1.61 16.31
N ARG A 27 11.37 0.90 17.19
CA ARG A 27 10.90 1.35 18.50
C ARG A 27 11.42 0.39 19.58
N GLY A 28 12.71 0.52 19.92
CA GLY A 28 13.38 -0.40 20.84
C GLY A 28 13.96 -1.63 20.14
N ALA A 29 14.40 -2.60 20.94
CA ALA A 29 15.14 -3.77 20.45
C ALA A 29 14.26 -4.72 19.61
N ASP A 30 13.02 -4.94 20.07
CA ASP A 30 12.14 -6.00 19.55
C ASP A 30 11.02 -5.49 18.63
N GLU A 31 10.88 -4.16 18.47
CA GLU A 31 9.82 -3.59 17.64
C GLU A 31 10.40 -2.87 16.43
N LYS A 32 10.55 -3.60 15.34
CA LYS A 32 11.09 -3.10 14.07
C LYS A 32 10.17 -3.52 12.94
N GLY A 33 10.05 -2.68 11.92
CA GLY A 33 9.20 -2.99 10.79
C GLY A 33 9.20 -1.90 9.72
N MET A 34 8.11 -1.85 8.96
CA MET A 34 7.91 -0.88 7.89
C MET A 34 6.55 -0.22 8.02
N ILE A 35 6.56 1.11 8.00
CA ILE A 35 5.36 1.91 7.71
C ILE A 35 5.18 1.86 6.20
N PHE A 36 4.32 0.95 5.75
CA PHE A 36 3.97 0.87 4.34
C PHE A 36 3.02 2.01 3.97
N SER A 37 3.38 2.80 2.96
CA SER A 37 2.51 3.85 2.40
C SER A 37 2.59 3.84 0.88
N CYS A 38 1.45 4.05 0.22
CA CYS A 38 1.38 4.13 -1.23
C CYS A 38 0.30 5.10 -1.70
N PHE A 39 0.52 5.69 -2.87
CA PHE A 39 -0.38 6.61 -3.54
C PHE A 39 -0.85 6.01 -4.86
N GLN A 40 -2.12 6.21 -5.17
CA GLN A 40 -2.78 5.65 -6.34
C GLN A 40 -4.05 6.45 -6.64
N ARG A 41 -4.49 6.42 -7.91
CA ARG A 41 -5.74 7.07 -8.33
C ARG A 41 -6.98 6.29 -7.91
N ASP A 42 -6.89 4.95 -7.94
CA ASP A 42 -7.97 4.03 -7.61
C ASP A 42 -7.42 2.92 -6.68
N PRO A 43 -7.86 2.84 -5.41
CA PRO A 43 -7.38 1.85 -4.46
C PRO A 43 -7.77 0.41 -4.83
N VAL A 44 -8.90 0.22 -5.51
CA VAL A 44 -9.38 -1.10 -5.94
C VAL A 44 -8.46 -1.68 -7.01
N GLN A 45 -8.04 -0.84 -7.97
CA GLN A 45 -7.11 -1.24 -9.04
C GLN A 45 -5.63 -1.26 -8.58
N GLY A 46 -5.31 -0.54 -7.51
CA GLY A 46 -3.97 -0.46 -6.94
C GLY A 46 -3.75 -1.44 -5.79
N PHE A 47 -3.65 -0.91 -4.58
CA PHE A 47 -3.27 -1.62 -3.37
C PHE A 47 -4.17 -2.83 -3.08
N GLU A 48 -5.49 -2.71 -3.21
CA GLU A 48 -6.39 -3.85 -2.94
C GLU A 48 -6.14 -5.01 -3.91
N ALA A 49 -5.99 -4.71 -5.20
CA ALA A 49 -5.68 -5.73 -6.20
C ALA A 49 -4.32 -6.39 -5.93
N VAL A 50 -3.32 -5.62 -5.46
CA VAL A 50 -2.03 -6.18 -5.06
C VAL A 50 -2.17 -7.06 -3.81
N GLN A 51 -2.81 -6.58 -2.75
CA GLN A 51 -3.01 -7.36 -1.52
C GLN A 51 -3.78 -8.66 -1.75
N LYS A 52 -4.82 -8.63 -2.61
CA LYS A 52 -5.56 -9.84 -3.01
C LYS A 52 -4.66 -10.88 -3.68
N ARG A 53 -3.68 -10.45 -4.50
CA ARG A 53 -2.70 -11.35 -5.13
C ARG A 53 -1.65 -11.88 -4.15
N LEU A 54 -1.33 -11.10 -3.12
CA LEU A 54 -0.38 -11.48 -2.06
C LEU A 54 -1.01 -12.36 -0.98
N ALA A 55 -2.31 -12.67 -1.07
CA ALA A 55 -2.97 -13.55 -0.13
C ALA A 55 -2.26 -14.93 -0.11
N GLY A 56 -1.75 -15.31 1.08
CA GLY A 56 -1.07 -16.58 1.27
C GLY A 56 0.39 -16.63 0.78
N GLU A 57 1.00 -15.49 0.45
CA GLU A 57 2.41 -15.49 0.03
C GLU A 57 3.37 -15.95 1.15
N PRO A 58 4.55 -16.50 0.81
CA PRO A 58 5.53 -16.93 1.80
C PRO A 58 6.06 -15.81 2.71
N MET A 59 6.11 -14.56 2.23
CA MET A 59 6.59 -13.42 3.04
C MET A 59 5.63 -13.08 4.18
N ALA A 60 4.35 -13.42 4.06
CA ALA A 60 3.32 -13.10 5.05
C ALA A 60 3.60 -13.76 6.41
N SER A 61 4.32 -14.88 6.47
CA SER A 61 4.70 -15.53 7.74
C SER A 61 5.73 -14.74 8.56
N TYR A 62 6.43 -13.78 7.93
CA TYR A 62 7.43 -12.94 8.57
C TYR A 62 6.92 -11.54 8.90
N LEU A 63 5.64 -11.25 8.59
CA LEU A 63 5.06 -9.92 8.70
C LEU A 63 3.80 -9.97 9.54
N LEU A 64 3.62 -8.97 10.39
CA LEU A 64 2.38 -8.74 11.11
C LEU A 64 1.89 -7.34 10.78
N THR A 65 0.73 -7.24 10.13
CA THR A 65 0.06 -5.95 9.94
C THR A 65 -0.65 -5.56 11.23
N VAL A 66 -0.09 -4.59 11.96
CA VAL A 66 -0.61 -4.15 13.25
C VAL A 66 -1.60 -2.98 13.15
N GLY A 67 -1.71 -2.35 11.97
CA GLY A 67 -2.60 -1.22 11.76
C GLY A 67 -2.44 -0.61 10.36
N GLY A 68 -3.34 0.32 10.02
CA GLY A 68 -3.34 1.02 8.74
C GLY A 68 -4.68 1.69 8.46
N GLY A 69 -4.81 2.29 7.28
CA GLY A 69 -6.05 2.92 6.84
C GLY A 69 -5.97 3.44 5.40
N TYR A 70 -7.13 3.74 4.84
CA TYR A 70 -7.25 4.47 3.59
C TYR A 70 -7.47 5.94 3.89
N PHE A 71 -6.75 6.79 3.16
CA PHE A 71 -6.85 8.23 3.28
C PHE A 71 -6.98 8.83 1.89
N PHE A 72 -7.83 9.84 1.77
CA PHE A 72 -7.89 10.66 0.57
C PHE A 72 -6.88 11.79 0.70
N VAL A 73 -6.01 11.93 -0.30
CA VAL A 73 -5.07 13.05 -0.38
C VAL A 73 -5.69 14.08 -1.30
N PRO A 74 -6.11 15.24 -0.76
CA PRO A 74 -6.75 16.25 -1.57
C PRO A 74 -5.77 16.90 -2.56
N PRO A 75 -6.30 17.48 -3.65
CA PRO A 75 -5.50 18.36 -4.50
C PRO A 75 -5.01 19.57 -3.71
N ARG A 76 -4.02 20.27 -4.25
CA ARG A 76 -3.49 21.49 -3.63
C ARG A 76 -4.57 22.58 -3.57
N GLY A 77 -4.57 23.36 -2.49
CA GLY A 77 -5.52 24.45 -2.26
C GLY A 77 -6.77 23.99 -1.50
N ASP A 78 -7.72 24.90 -1.36
CA ASP A 78 -8.90 24.66 -0.50
C ASP A 78 -10.16 24.31 -1.31
N GLU A 79 -10.10 24.31 -2.63
CA GLU A 79 -11.26 24.08 -3.52
C GLU A 79 -11.93 22.72 -3.29
N TRP A 80 -11.18 21.70 -2.84
CA TRP A 80 -11.72 20.38 -2.53
C TRP A 80 -12.61 20.35 -1.29
N THR A 81 -12.49 21.33 -0.38
CA THR A 81 -13.33 21.43 0.83
C THR A 81 -14.79 21.78 0.48
N GLY A 82 -15.01 22.50 -0.61
CA GLY A 82 -16.33 22.78 -1.16
C GLY A 82 -17.06 21.51 -1.64
N ALA A 83 -16.31 20.50 -2.10
CA ALA A 83 -16.89 19.21 -2.51
C ALA A 83 -17.34 18.33 -1.32
N LEU A 84 -16.89 18.64 -0.10
CA LEU A 84 -17.24 17.93 1.14
C LEU A 84 -18.40 18.58 1.90
N SER A 85 -18.82 19.78 1.51
CA SER A 85 -19.83 20.59 2.19
C SER A 85 -21.22 20.51 1.53
N GLY A 86 -21.44 19.52 0.66
CA GLY A 86 -22.74 19.20 0.06
C GLY A 86 -23.71 18.54 1.03
#